data_AF-A0A1F5DPF1-F1
#
_entry.id   AF-A0A1F5DPF1-F1
#
_cell.length_a   1.000
_cell.length_b   1.000
_cell.length_c   1.000
_cell.angle_alpha   90.00
_cell.angle_beta   90.00
_cell.angle_gamma   90.00
#
_symmetry.space_group_name_H-M   'P 1'
#
loop_
_entity.id
_entity.type
_entity.pdbx_description
1 polymer ?
#
loop_
_entity_poly.entity_id
_entity_poly.type
_entity_poly.pdbx_seq_one_letter_code
_entity_poly.pdbx_strand_id
1 'polypeptide(L)'
;MSEFSNKLARANLLQDSDIDEFISSFLKIVKADYDWAMPTHNEAMVEKKVVEDIFTAMEVIKSGKAGSYKPGVANGIKVRRYDYPRFAFIVRDE
;
A
#
# COMPACT_ATOMS: atom_id res chain seq x y z
N MET A 1 -15.25 21.42 3.24
CA MET A 1 -13.92 20.88 2.91
C MET A 1 -13.81 19.53 3.61
N SER A 2 -13.85 18.44 2.84
CA SER A 2 -14.14 17.12 3.39
C SER A 2 -12.99 16.58 4.24
N GLU A 3 -13.37 15.89 5.32
CA GLU A 3 -12.52 15.08 6.22
C GLU A 3 -11.56 14.10 5.52
N PHE A 4 -11.68 13.95 4.20
CA PHE A 4 -10.81 13.15 3.35
C PHE A 4 -9.37 13.67 3.30
N SER A 5 -9.13 14.97 3.51
CA SER A 5 -7.79 15.56 3.36
C SER A 5 -6.83 15.22 4.51
N ASN A 6 -7.33 14.98 5.73
CA ASN A 6 -6.47 14.73 6.90
C ASN A 6 -6.27 13.24 7.22
N LYS A 7 -7.06 12.33 6.64
CA LYS A 7 -6.87 10.88 6.80
C LYS A 7 -5.92 10.26 5.78
N LEU A 8 -5.57 10.99 4.72
CA LEU A 8 -4.65 10.52 3.68
C LEU A 8 -3.22 10.31 4.16
N ALA A 9 -2.81 10.95 5.27
CA ALA A 9 -1.50 10.76 5.89
C ALA A 9 -1.29 9.39 6.57
N ARG A 10 -2.24 8.46 6.45
CA ARG A 10 -2.19 7.10 7.04
C ARG A 10 -2.22 5.96 6.02
N ALA A 11 -2.29 6.26 4.74
CA ALA A 11 -2.08 5.26 3.70
C ALA A 11 -0.68 5.48 3.13
N ASN A 12 0.10 4.42 2.97
CA ASN A 12 1.37 4.43 2.25
C ASN A 12 1.15 5.05 0.87
N LEU A 13 1.37 6.36 0.79
CA LEU A 13 1.26 7.14 -0.41
C LEU A 13 2.55 6.87 -1.17
N LEU A 14 2.45 6.06 -2.22
CA LEU A 14 3.51 5.96 -3.24
C LEU A 14 3.49 7.24 -4.11
N GLN A 15 3.48 8.42 -3.48
CA GLN A 15 3.39 9.69 -4.19
C GLN A 15 4.68 9.98 -4.96
N ASP A 16 5.81 9.55 -4.39
CA ASP A 16 7.16 9.58 -4.98
C ASP A 16 7.79 8.19 -5.09
N SER A 17 7.03 7.13 -4.83
CA SER A 17 7.59 5.79 -4.64
C SER A 17 7.45 4.95 -5.89
N ASP A 18 8.58 4.43 -6.36
CA ASP A 18 8.67 3.47 -7.44
C ASP A 18 8.13 2.10 -6.98
N ILE A 19 7.11 1.59 -7.68
CA ILE A 19 6.50 0.28 -7.38
C ILE A 19 7.52 -0.86 -7.53
N ASP A 20 8.46 -0.74 -8.47
CA ASP A 20 9.51 -1.73 -8.70
C ASP A 20 10.52 -1.73 -7.55
N GLU A 21 10.92 -0.55 -7.10
CA GLU A 21 11.80 -0.41 -5.93
C GLU A 21 11.12 -0.93 -4.66
N PHE A 22 9.83 -0.61 -4.47
CA PHE A 22 9.03 -1.15 -3.39
C PHE A 22 9.02 -2.67 -3.42
N ILE A 23 8.67 -3.30 -4.54
CA ILE A 23 8.63 -4.78 -4.64
C ILE A 23 10.00 -5.38 -4.34
N SER A 24 11.08 -4.82 -4.89
CA SER A 24 12.43 -5.39 -4.69
C SER A 24 12.90 -5.31 -3.23
N SER A 25 12.59 -4.20 -2.54
CA SER A 25 12.99 -3.98 -1.16
C SER A 25 12.09 -4.76 -0.19
N PHE A 26 10.77 -4.76 -0.44
CA PHE A 26 9.78 -5.43 0.40
C PHE A 26 9.90 -6.95 0.35
N LEU A 27 10.38 -7.52 -0.77
CA LEU A 27 10.68 -8.95 -0.87
C LEU A 27 11.69 -9.42 0.20
N LYS A 28 12.66 -8.56 0.57
CA LYS A 28 13.64 -8.88 1.62
C LYS A 28 12.97 -8.98 2.98
N ILE A 29 11.98 -8.12 3.23
CA ILE A 29 11.18 -8.14 4.46
C ILE A 29 10.35 -9.43 4.49
N VAL A 30 9.58 -9.73 3.45
CA VAL A 30 8.74 -10.94 3.37
C VAL A 30 9.53 -12.23 3.61
N LYS A 31 10.77 -12.30 3.12
CA LYS A 31 11.65 -13.48 3.28
C LYS A 31 12.31 -13.60 4.65
N ALA A 32 12.29 -12.55 5.48
CA ALA A 32 12.88 -12.59 6.81
C ALA A 32 12.09 -13.52 7.73
N ASP A 33 12.75 -14.05 8.76
CA ASP A 33 12.13 -14.91 9.76
C ASP A 33 11.63 -14.08 10.95
N TYR A 34 10.32 -13.93 11.06
CA TYR A 34 9.62 -13.20 12.12
C TYR A 34 8.13 -13.58 12.11
N ASP A 35 7.48 -13.47 13.26
CA ASP A 35 6.02 -13.70 13.36
C ASP A 35 5.22 -12.40 13.23
N TRP A 36 5.78 -11.30 13.77
CA TRP A 36 5.14 -10.00 13.86
C TRP A 36 6.07 -8.89 13.37
N ALA A 37 5.53 -7.97 12.59
CA ALA A 37 6.20 -6.73 12.21
C ALA A 37 5.55 -5.55 12.94
N MET A 38 6.38 -4.60 13.37
CA MET A 38 5.93 -3.36 13.95
C MET A 38 6.04 -2.24 12.91
N PRO A 39 4.92 -1.66 12.45
CA PRO A 39 4.96 -0.53 11.54
C PRO A 39 5.60 0.70 12.19
N THR A 40 6.35 1.48 11.42
CA THR A 40 7.07 2.68 11.90
C THR A 40 6.13 3.76 12.43
N HIS A 41 4.86 3.78 11.99
CA HIS A 41 3.88 4.78 12.41
C HIS A 41 2.63 4.11 13.00
N ASN A 42 2.47 4.25 14.33
CA ASN A 42 1.24 4.18 15.13
C ASN A 42 0.20 3.08 14.84
N GLU A 43 0.60 1.94 14.30
CA GLU A 43 -0.29 0.80 14.08
C GLU A 43 -0.01 -0.35 15.06
N ALA A 44 -1.01 -1.20 15.26
CA ALA A 44 -0.84 -2.45 15.98
C ALA A 44 0.21 -3.32 15.26
N MET A 45 0.86 -4.22 16.00
CA MET A 45 1.70 -5.25 15.38
C MET A 45 0.90 -5.98 14.29
N VAL A 46 1.54 -6.23 13.16
CA VAL A 46 0.95 -6.95 12.04
C VAL A 46 1.59 -8.31 11.92
N GLU A 47 0.77 -9.34 11.73
CA GLU A 47 1.26 -10.70 11.47
C GLU A 47 2.05 -10.73 10.17
N LYS A 48 3.06 -11.59 10.08
CA LYS A 48 3.81 -11.83 8.83
C LYS A 48 2.89 -12.10 7.64
N LYS A 49 1.76 -12.79 7.86
CA LYS A 49 0.77 -13.04 6.81
C LYS A 49 0.21 -11.76 6.16
N VAL A 50 0.00 -10.70 6.94
CA VAL A 50 -0.44 -9.40 6.40
C VAL A 50 0.64 -8.79 5.52
N VAL A 51 1.90 -8.93 5.90
CA VAL A 51 3.04 -8.44 5.12
C VAL A 51 3.14 -9.18 3.78
N GLU A 52 2.93 -10.49 3.78
CA GLU A 52 2.86 -11.30 2.55
C GLU A 52 1.69 -10.90 1.65
N ASP A 53 0.52 -10.60 2.25
CA ASP A 53 -0.67 -10.16 1.51
C ASP A 53 -0.45 -8.78 0.87
N ILE A 54 0.21 -7.85 1.57
CA ILE A 54 0.63 -6.54 1.04
C ILE A 54 1.55 -6.73 -0.17
N PHE A 55 2.54 -7.61 -0.07
CA PHE A 55 3.46 -7.89 -1.17
C PHE A 55 2.72 -8.45 -2.39
N THR A 56 1.89 -9.47 -2.19
CA THR A 56 1.10 -10.11 -3.26
C THR A 56 0.17 -9.11 -3.95
N ALA A 57 -0.52 -8.27 -3.18
CA ALA A 57 -1.39 -7.24 -3.70
C ALA A 57 -0.63 -6.22 -4.56
N MET A 58 0.60 -5.86 -4.20
CA MET A 58 1.42 -4.95 -5.01
C MET A 58 1.85 -5.59 -6.33
N GLU A 59 2.22 -6.87 -6.35
CA GLU A 59 2.55 -7.60 -7.59
C GLU A 59 1.33 -7.67 -8.54
N VAL A 60 0.14 -7.88 -7.98
CA VAL A 60 -1.12 -7.91 -8.73
C VAL A 60 -1.45 -6.52 -9.31
N ILE A 61 -1.24 -5.44 -8.54
CA ILE A 61 -1.39 -4.06 -9.04
C ILE A 61 -0.39 -3.78 -10.16
N LYS A 62 0.89 -4.09 -9.96
CA LYS A 62 1.95 -3.90 -10.97
C LYS A 62 1.64 -4.64 -12.28
N SER A 63 1.15 -5.87 -12.19
CA SER A 63 0.83 -6.68 -13.37
C SER A 63 -0.44 -6.24 -14.11
N GLY A 64 -1.15 -5.21 -13.62
CA GLY A 64 -2.42 -4.76 -14.18
C GLY A 64 -3.58 -5.73 -13.96
N LYS A 65 -3.40 -6.73 -13.09
CA LYS A 65 -4.40 -7.76 -12.77
C LYS A 65 -5.22 -7.44 -11.52
N ALA A 66 -4.94 -6.31 -10.88
CA ALA A 66 -5.73 -5.87 -9.74
C ALA A 66 -7.18 -5.62 -10.17
N GLY A 67 -8.10 -5.95 -9.27
CA GLY A 67 -9.52 -5.75 -9.47
C GLY A 67 -9.90 -4.27 -9.49
N SER A 68 -11.18 -4.00 -9.24
CA SER A 68 -11.70 -2.64 -9.21
C SER A 68 -10.96 -1.75 -8.21
N TYR A 69 -10.69 -0.52 -8.63
CA TYR A 69 -10.18 0.55 -7.77
C TYR A 69 -11.17 1.72 -7.70
N LYS A 70 -11.02 2.55 -6.67
CA LYS A 70 -11.70 3.84 -6.55
C LYS A 70 -10.78 4.94 -7.08
N PRO A 71 -11.19 5.71 -8.10
CA PRO A 71 -10.41 6.86 -8.55
C PRO A 71 -10.47 7.98 -7.49
N GLY A 72 -9.41 8.77 -7.42
CA GLY A 72 -9.33 9.92 -6.51
C GLY A 72 -8.26 10.92 -6.92
N VAL A 73 -8.13 11.97 -6.12
CA VAL A 73 -7.07 12.98 -6.27
C VAL A 73 -6.41 13.19 -4.91
N ALA A 74 -5.08 13.06 -4.85
CA ALA A 74 -4.27 13.32 -3.66
C ALA A 74 -3.20 14.35 -4.00
N ASN A 75 -3.19 15.50 -3.30
CA ASN A 75 -2.29 16.63 -3.57
C ASN A 75 -2.26 17.05 -5.06
N GLY A 76 -3.41 17.05 -5.73
CA GLY A 76 -3.53 17.38 -7.16
C GLY A 76 -3.14 16.27 -8.13
N ILE A 77 -2.68 15.12 -7.63
CA ILE A 77 -2.28 13.96 -8.44
C ILE A 77 -3.45 12.97 -8.52
N LYS A 78 -3.80 12.51 -9.72
CA LYS A 78 -4.78 11.43 -9.89
C LYS A 78 -4.24 10.13 -9.30
N VAL A 79 -5.07 9.44 -8.55
CA VAL A 79 -4.70 8.21 -7.85
C VAL A 79 -5.77 7.14 -7.99
N ARG A 80 -5.34 5.88 -7.91
CA ARG A 80 -6.18 4.68 -7.80
C ARG A 80 -6.06 4.13 -6.39
N ARG A 81 -7.20 3.95 -5.72
CA ARG A 81 -7.27 3.31 -4.41
C ARG A 81 -7.79 1.89 -4.52
N TYR A 82 -7.00 0.94 -4.05
CA TYR A 82 -7.37 -0.48 -3.93
C TYR A 82 -7.62 -0.79 -2.46
N ASP A 83 -8.86 -1.15 -2.11
CA ASP A 83 -9.24 -1.55 -0.76
C ASP A 83 -9.12 -3.07 -0.62
N TYR A 84 -8.35 -3.53 0.37
CA TYR A 84 -8.23 -4.93 0.78
C TYR A 84 -8.83 -5.10 2.19
N PRO A 85 -9.12 -6.33 2.64
CA PRO A 85 -9.78 -6.55 3.93
C PRO A 85 -9.07 -5.93 5.14
N ARG A 86 -7.73 -5.87 5.13
CA ARG A 86 -6.91 -5.40 6.27
C ARG A 86 -6.08 -4.15 5.98
N PHE A 87 -5.99 -3.71 4.72
CA PHE A 87 -5.15 -2.58 4.30
C PHE A 87 -5.71 -1.96 3.02
N ALA A 88 -5.15 -0.82 2.61
CA ALA A 88 -5.47 -0.22 1.32
C ALA A 88 -4.19 0.29 0.65
N PHE A 89 -4.14 0.20 -0.68
CA PHE A 89 -3.11 0.85 -1.47
C PHE A 89 -3.66 2.08 -2.16
N ILE A 90 -2.86 3.12 -2.20
CA ILE A 90 -3.09 4.31 -3.00
C ILE A 90 -1.89 4.44 -3.93
N VAL A 91 -2.12 4.25 -5.22
CA VAL A 91 -1.08 4.32 -6.25
C VAL A 91 -1.44 5.43 -7.23
N ARG A 92 -0.44 5.97 -7.92
CA ARG A 92 -0.68 6.96 -8.96
C ARG A 92 -1.51 6.35 -10.10
N ASP A 93 -2.41 7.17 -10.63
CA ASP A 93 -3.13 6.90 -11.87
C ASP A 93 -2.27 7.47 -13.00
N GLU A 94 -1.67 6.59 -13.79
CA GLU A 94 -0.81 6.93 -14.95
C GLU A 94 -1.65 7.19 -16.20
#